data_AF-A0A832ZB35-F1
#
_entry.id   AF-A0A832ZB35-F1
#
_cell.length_a   1.000
_cell.length_b   1.000
_cell.length_c   1.000
_cell.angle_alpha   90.00
_cell.angle_beta   90.00
_cell.angle_gamma   90.00
#
_symmetry.space_group_name_H-M   'P 1'
#
loop_
_entity.id
_entity.type
_entity.pdbx_description
1 polymer ?
#
loop_
_entity_poly.entity_id
_entity_poly.type
_entity_poly.pdbx_seq_one_letter_code
_entity_poly.pdbx_strand_id
1 'polypeptide(L)' 'MDRRFIEKTFPIREVGEISAREKNIRHGHISTLHIWWARRPLAVSRTVNYASLIPAPEDLLEEEKKRQFI' A
#
# COMPACT_ATOMS: atom_id res chain seq x y z
N MET A 1 2.71 17.04 18.84
CA MET A 1 2.11 17.06 17.49
C MET A 1 1.84 15.62 17.11
N ASP A 2 0.58 15.25 16.87
CA ASP A 2 0.18 13.87 16.50
C ASP A 2 0.62 13.61 15.05
N ARG A 3 1.77 12.96 14.86
CA ARG A 3 2.30 12.63 13.53
C ARG A 3 1.68 11.33 13.04
N ARG A 4 1.46 11.25 11.73
CA ARG A 4 0.98 10.01 11.09
C ARG A 4 2.15 9.12 10.67
N PHE A 5 1.92 7.81 10.57
CA PHE A 5 2.97 6.87 10.17
C PHE A 5 3.60 7.23 8.83
N ILE A 6 2.78 7.63 7.85
CA ILE A 6 3.27 8.08 6.53
C ILE A 6 4.27 9.24 6.57
N GLU A 7 4.21 10.10 7.60
CA GLU A 7 5.11 11.24 7.77
C GLU A 7 6.45 10.84 8.39
N LYS A 8 6.49 9.72 9.12
CA LYS A 8 7.69 9.19 9.77
C LYS A 8 8.41 8.19 8.85
N THR A 9 7.70 7.14 8.45
CA THR A 9 8.26 6.00 7.73
C THR A 9 7.20 5.36 6.85
N PHE A 10 7.54 5.09 5.58
CA PHE A 10 6.68 4.36 4.65
C PHE A 10 7.53 3.48 3.71
N PRO A 11 7.26 2.16 3.59
CA PRO A 11 8.03 1.25 2.76
C PRO A 11 7.69 1.41 1.27
N ILE A 12 8.21 2.48 0.64
CA ILE A 12 7.89 2.86 -0.74
C ILE A 12 8.28 1.79 -1.75
N ARG A 13 9.45 1.17 -1.57
CA ARG A 13 10.03 0.24 -2.53
C ARG A 13 9.20 -1.05 -2.61
N GLU A 14 8.95 -1.65 -1.46
CA GLU A 14 8.22 -2.91 -1.30
C GLU A 14 6.77 -2.75 -1.81
N VAL A 15 6.09 -1.67 -1.38
CA VAL A 15 4.71 -1.38 -1.79
C VAL A 15 4.63 -1.07 -3.30
N GLY A 16 5.64 -0.40 -3.84
CA GLY A 16 5.77 -0.14 -5.28
C GLY A 16 5.91 -1.40 -6.11
N GLU A 17 6.78 -2.32 -5.69
CA GLU A 17 6.99 -3.63 -6.34
C GLU A 17 5.69 -4.45 -6.38
N ILE A 18 4.93 -4.51 -5.26
CA ILE A 18 3.65 -5.21 -5.19
C ILE A 18 2.61 -4.55 -6.11
N SER A 19 2.51 -3.23 -6.12
CA SER A 19 1.54 -2.53 -6.96
C SER A 19 1.86 -2.65 -8.45
N ALA A 20 3.13 -2.63 -8.83
CA ALA A 20 3.56 -2.89 -10.20
C ALA A 20 3.19 -4.31 -10.64
N ARG A 21 3.42 -5.29 -9.75
CA ARG A 21 2.99 -6.68 -9.97
C ARG A 21 1.48 -6.78 -10.13
N GLU A 22 0.70 -6.21 -9.20
CA GLU A 22 -0.78 -6.24 -9.23
C GLU A 22 -1.34 -5.71 -10.56
N LYS A 23 -0.76 -4.62 -11.07
CA LYS A 23 -1.15 -4.04 -12.36
C LYS A 23 -0.87 -4.97 -13.56
N ASN A 24 0.17 -5.79 -13.48
CA ASN A 24 0.68 -6.56 -14.62
C ASN A 24 0.24 -8.04 -14.64
N ILE A 25 -0.51 -8.54 -13.66
CA ILE A 25 -0.94 -9.95 -13.59
C ILE A 25 -1.89 -10.34 -14.74
N ARG A 26 -2.68 -9.40 -15.26
CA ARG A 26 -3.77 -9.69 -16.21
C ARG A 26 -3.48 -9.03 -17.54
N HIS A 27 -2.65 -9.68 -18.36
CA HIS A 27 -2.41 -9.27 -19.73
C HIS A 27 -3.10 -10.25 -20.69
N GLY A 28 -3.84 -9.76 -21.68
CA GLY A 28 -4.43 -10.58 -22.75
C GLY A 28 -5.67 -11.42 -22.39
N HIS A 29 -6.23 -11.31 -21.18
CA HIS A 29 -7.43 -12.05 -20.80
C HIS A 29 -8.72 -11.23 -21.06
N ILE A 30 -9.80 -11.85 -21.54
CA ILE A 30 -11.08 -11.16 -21.83
C ILE A 30 -11.67 -10.47 -20.58
N SER A 31 -11.46 -11.07 -19.40
CA SER A 31 -11.86 -10.46 -18.12
C SER A 31 -11.16 -9.13 -17.80
N THR A 32 -10.06 -8.81 -18.49
CA THR A 32 -9.35 -7.52 -18.36
C THR A 32 -10.20 -6.36 -18.91
N LEU A 33 -11.10 -6.62 -19.87
CA LEU A 33 -12.03 -5.61 -20.40
C LEU A 33 -13.02 -5.12 -19.33
N HIS A 34 -13.47 -6.02 -18.46
CA HIS A 34 -14.43 -5.71 -17.39
C HIS A 34 -13.81 -4.92 -16.23
N ILE A 35 -12.48 -4.85 -16.13
CA ILE A 35 -11.78 -4.14 -15.05
C ILE A 35 -12.16 -2.66 -15.03
N TRP A 36 -12.40 -2.02 -16.18
CA TRP A 36 -12.67 -0.58 -16.24
C TRP A 36 -13.92 -0.17 -15.43
N TRP A 37 -14.95 -1.02 -15.40
CA TRP A 37 -16.17 -0.81 -14.62
C TRP A 37 -16.07 -1.29 -13.16
N ALA A 38 -15.05 -2.07 -12.80
CA ALA A 38 -14.91 -2.69 -11.47
C ALA A 38 -13.47 -2.64 -10.95
N ARG A 39 -12.77 -1.49 -11.09
CA ARG A 39 -11.39 -1.36 -10.59
C ARG A 39 -11.38 -1.36 -9.07
N ARG A 40 -10.70 -2.35 -8.49
CA ARG A 40 -10.30 -2.29 -7.08
C ARG A 40 -9.09 -1.34 -6.94
N PRO A 41 -8.97 -0.62 -5.80
CA PRO A 41 -7.82 0.22 -5.53
C PRO A 41 -6.53 -0.62 -5.47
N LEU A 42 -5.47 -0.12 -6.09
CA LEU A 42 -4.14 -0.74 -6.07
C LEU A 42 -3.62 -0.91 -4.65
N ALA A 43 -2.70 -1.85 -4.44
CA ALA A 43 -2.00 -2.05 -3.17
C ALA A 43 -1.49 -0.72 -2.60
N VAL A 44 -0.80 0.11 -3.40
CA VAL A 44 -0.31 1.44 -2.99
C VAL A 44 -1.43 2.31 -2.41
N SER A 45 -2.58 2.41 -3.08
CA SER A 45 -3.67 3.27 -2.61
C SER A 45 -4.25 2.79 -1.27
N ARG A 46 -4.36 1.47 -1.09
CA ARG A 46 -4.82 0.87 0.17
C ARG A 46 -3.82 1.12 1.30
N THR A 47 -2.53 0.93 1.03
CA THR A 47 -1.46 1.12 2.02
C THR A 47 -1.29 2.58 2.41
N VAL A 48 -1.34 3.51 1.44
CA VAL A 48 -1.27 4.96 1.71
C VAL A 48 -2.42 5.38 2.63
N ASN A 49 -3.65 4.98 2.32
CA ASN A 49 -4.79 5.28 3.19
C ASN A 49 -4.60 4.73 4.61
N TYR A 50 -4.14 3.49 4.75
CA TYR A 50 -3.84 2.92 6.07
C TYR A 50 -2.74 3.70 6.81
N ALA A 51 -1.62 3.98 6.14
CA ALA A 51 -0.49 4.72 6.70
C ALA A 51 -0.82 6.17 7.10
N SER A 52 -1.79 6.79 6.42
CA SER A 52 -2.29 8.13 6.75
C SER A 52 -3.21 8.15 7.97
N LEU A 53 -3.88 7.04 8.31
CA LEU A 53 -4.84 6.97 9.41
C LEU A 53 -4.21 6.53 10.73
N ILE A 54 -3.11 5.78 10.69
CA ILE A 54 -2.47 5.28 11.90
C ILE A 54 -1.49 6.31 12.50
N PRO A 55 -1.38 6.37 13.84
CA PRO A 55 -0.39 7.22 14.50
C PRO A 55 1.03 6.71 14.26
N ALA A 56 1.98 7.65 14.23
CA ALA A 56 3.40 7.35 14.15
C ALA A 56 3.84 6.56 15.41
N PRO A 57 4.50 5.41 15.25
CA PRO A 57 5.07 4.66 16.36
C PRO A 57 6.21 5.45 16.99
N GLU A 58 6.31 5.41 18.31
CA GLU A 58 7.41 6.03 19.06
C GLU A 58 8.60 5.09 19.18
N ASP A 59 8.34 3.79 19.32
CA ASP A 59 9.34 2.74 19.44
C ASP A 59 9.74 2.12 18.09
N LEU A 60 11.02 1.74 17.97
CA LEU A 60 11.59 1.10 16.78
C LEU A 60 10.98 -0.29 16.54
N LEU A 61 10.66 -1.03 17.60
CA LEU A 61 10.08 -2.36 17.47
C LEU A 61 8.64 -2.29 16.91
N GLU A 62 7.85 -1.30 17.35
CA GLU A 62 6.51 -1.07 16.81
C GLU A 62 6.55 -0.60 15.37
N GLU A 63 7.56 0.21 15.01
CA GLU A 63 7.77 0.66 13.65
C GLU A 63 8.06 -0.50 12.70
N GLU A 64 8.97 -1.41 13.08
CA GLU A 64 9.29 -2.58 12.27
C GLU A 64 8.08 -3.52 12.15
N LYS A 65 7.33 -3.74 13.24
CA LYS A 65 6.09 -4.53 13.19
C LYS A 65 5.05 -3.95 12.22
N LYS A 66 4.83 -2.63 12.27
CA LYS A 66 3.92 -1.94 11.34
C LYS A 66 4.43 -1.99 9.90
N ARG A 67 5.74 -1.93 9.69
CA ARG A 67 6.36 -2.04 8.37
C ARG A 67 6.27 -3.45 7.79
N GLN A 68 6.40 -4.49 8.61
CA GLN A 68 6.24 -5.89 8.20
C GLN A 68 4.78 -6.28 7.97
N PHE A 69 3.84 -5.61 8.63
CA PHE A 69 2.41 -5.80 8.39
C PHE A 69 1.96 -5.26 7.02
N ILE A 70 2.61 -4.18 6.55
CA ILE A 70 2.39 -3.54 5.25
C ILE A 70 2.98 -4.39 4.12
#